data_AF-A0A8T1B020-F1
#
_entry.id   AF-A0A8T1B020-F1
#
_cell.length_a   1.000
_cell.length_b   1.000
_cell.length_c   1.000
_cell.angle_alpha   90.00
_cell.angle_beta   90.00
_cell.angle_gamma   90.00
#
_symmetry.space_group_name_H-M   'P 1'
#
loop_
_entity.id
_entity.type
_entity.pdbx_description
1 polymer ?
#
loop_
_entity_poly.entity_id
_entity_poly.type
_entity_poly.pdbx_seq_one_letter_code
_entity_poly.pdbx_strand_id
1 'polypeptide(L)'
;MQDVGVEEVARELLCARDTVHGWWQKADKLLRFTGHATSKTMRSRDRKKMFPDVTAIVTFMKDKRCDEMALTTRSIMEYMWQLGD
;
A
#
# COMPACT_ATOMS: atom_id res chain seq x y z
N MET A 1 3.87 -10.25 19.10
CA MET A 1 3.42 -10.67 17.76
C MET A 1 3.61 -12.17 17.69
N GLN A 2 2.58 -12.90 17.28
CA GLN A 2 2.64 -14.36 17.14
C GLN A 2 3.41 -14.66 15.85
N ASP A 3 4.40 -15.56 15.91
CA ASP A 3 5.16 -15.96 14.73
C ASP A 3 4.32 -17.01 13.98
N VAL A 4 3.73 -16.59 12.86
CA VAL A 4 2.82 -17.43 12.05
C VAL A 4 3.58 -17.90 10.82
N GLY A 5 3.59 -19.21 10.58
CA GLY A 5 4.28 -19.81 9.45
C GLY A 5 3.67 -19.41 8.10
N VAL A 6 4.49 -19.38 7.05
CA VAL A 6 4.08 -19.03 5.66
C VAL A 6 2.87 -19.84 5.19
N GLU A 7 2.76 -21.09 5.64
CA GLU A 7 1.68 -21.99 5.24
C GLU A 7 0.32 -21.64 5.88
N GLU A 8 0.35 -21.17 7.13
CA GLU A 8 -0.86 -20.74 7.84
C GLU A 8 -1.38 -19.43 7.28
N VAL A 9 -0.48 -18.48 7.00
CA VAL A 9 -0.81 -17.22 6.31
C VAL A 9 -1.37 -17.47 4.91
N ALA A 10 -0.81 -18.44 4.16
CA ALA A 10 -1.32 -18.79 2.84
C ALA A 10 -2.75 -19.38 2.90
N ARG A 11 -3.05 -20.18 3.92
CA ARG A 11 -4.39 -20.73 4.16
C ARG A 11 -5.38 -19.64 4.55
N GLU A 12 -5.02 -18.75 5.47
CA GLU A 12 -5.87 -17.64 5.92
C GLU A 12 -6.18 -16.65 4.78
N LEU A 13 -5.17 -16.34 3.96
CA LEU A 13 -5.29 -15.36 2.88
C LEU A 13 -5.72 -15.97 1.54
N LEU A 14 -5.97 -17.28 1.50
CA LEU A 14 -6.39 -18.02 0.30
C LEU A 14 -5.50 -17.73 -0.91
N CYS A 15 -4.18 -17.71 -0.71
CA CYS A 15 -3.21 -17.38 -1.75
C CYS A 15 -2.08 -18.41 -1.83
N ALA A 16 -1.35 -18.41 -2.94
CA ALA A 16 -0.26 -19.35 -3.13
C ALA A 16 0.86 -19.12 -2.09
N ARG A 17 1.42 -20.20 -1.55
CA ARG A 17 2.53 -20.15 -0.61
C ARG A 17 3.71 -19.32 -1.13
N ASP A 18 4.01 -19.43 -2.43
CA ASP A 18 5.08 -18.67 -3.08
C ASP A 18 4.81 -17.15 -3.10
N THR A 19 3.53 -16.75 -3.11
CA THR A 19 3.14 -15.34 -2.98
C THR A 19 3.45 -14.80 -1.59
N VAL A 20 3.07 -15.54 -0.54
CA VAL A 20 3.37 -15.16 0.86
C VAL A 20 4.87 -15.15 1.11
N HIS A 21 5.59 -16.16 0.64
CA HIS A 21 7.04 -16.21 0.74
C HIS A 21 7.71 -15.03 0.01
N GLY A 22 7.21 -14.67 -1.18
CA GLY A 22 7.67 -13.50 -1.91
C GLY A 22 7.39 -12.17 -1.18
N TRP A 23 6.30 -12.08 -0.42
CA TRP A 23 6.01 -10.92 0.44
C TRP A 23 6.97 -10.84 1.61
N TRP A 24 7.24 -11.97 2.28
CA TRP A 24 8.19 -12.02 3.40
C TRP A 24 9.59 -11.56 2.99
N GLN A 25 10.10 -12.03 1.84
CA GLN A 25 11.39 -11.57 1.31
C GLN A 25 11.42 -10.07 0.96
N LYS A 26 10.31 -9.54 0.42
CA LYS A 26 10.20 -8.11 0.10
C LYS A 26 10.07 -7.26 1.37
N ALA A 27 9.41 -7.77 2.40
CA ALA A 27 9.28 -7.11 3.69
C ALA A 27 10.63 -6.98 4.40
N ASP A 28 11.47 -8.04 4.41
CA ASP A 28 12.85 -7.96 4.91
C ASP A 28 13.66 -6.88 4.16
N LYS A 29 13.56 -6.87 2.83
CA LYS A 29 14.23 -5.87 2.00
C LYS A 29 13.74 -4.44 2.28
N LEU A 30 12.46 -4.27 2.59
CA LEU A 30 11.87 -2.98 2.96
C LEU A 30 12.33 -2.54 4.36
N LEU A 31 12.36 -3.45 5.33
CA LEU A 31 12.83 -3.18 6.69
C LEU A 31 14.31 -2.83 6.73
N ARG A 32 15.11 -3.47 5.87
CA ARG A 32 16.55 -3.21 5.74
C ARG A 32 16.87 -2.04 4.82
N PHE A 33 15.86 -1.44 4.18
CA PHE A 33 16.06 -0.30 3.30
C PHE A 33 16.46 0.94 4.10
N THR A 34 17.72 1.34 3.98
CA THR A 34 18.31 2.52 4.63
C THR A 34 18.53 3.67 3.64
N GLY A 35 17.97 3.58 2.44
CA GLY A 35 18.06 4.63 1.43
C GLY A 35 17.20 5.85 1.75
N HIS A 36 17.43 6.95 1.04
CA HIS A 36 16.68 8.19 1.23
C HIS A 36 15.17 7.95 1.00
N ALA A 37 14.31 8.47 1.89
CA ALA A 37 12.85 8.29 1.83
C ALA A 37 12.21 8.80 0.51
N THR A 38 12.92 9.67 -0.23
CA THR A 38 12.52 10.14 -1.57
C THR A 38 13.12 9.35 -2.73
N SER A 39 13.82 8.24 -2.46
CA SER A 39 14.30 7.34 -3.52
C SER A 39 13.10 6.80 -4.29
N LYS A 40 12.83 7.46 -5.43
CA LYS A 40 11.70 7.12 -6.27
C LYS A 40 11.98 5.78 -6.92
N THR A 41 10.92 4.99 -6.98
CA THR A 41 10.77 3.72 -7.71
C THR A 41 11.43 2.48 -7.09
N MET A 42 10.66 1.78 -6.26
CA MET A 42 10.40 0.37 -6.56
C MET A 42 9.69 0.39 -7.92
N ARG A 43 10.41 0.10 -9.02
CA ARG A 43 9.79 -0.03 -10.35
C ARG A 43 8.73 -1.13 -10.25
N SER A 44 7.49 -0.75 -9.99
CA SER A 44 6.37 -1.69 -10.07
C SER A 44 6.24 -2.06 -11.54
N ARG A 45 6.64 -3.29 -11.84
CA ARG A 45 6.19 -3.99 -13.04
C ARG A 45 4.75 -4.49 -12.85
N ASP A 46 3.97 -3.77 -12.04
CA ASP A 46 2.57 -4.06 -11.81
C ASP A 46 1.75 -3.11 -12.68
N ARG A 47 0.64 -3.62 -13.20
CA ARG A 47 -0.33 -2.89 -14.00
C ARG A 47 -0.55 -1.52 -13.33
N LYS A 48 -0.29 -0.43 -14.07
CA LYS A 48 -0.48 0.94 -13.55
C LYS A 48 -1.90 1.00 -13.00
N LYS A 49 -2.02 1.03 -11.67
CA LYS A 49 -3.32 1.16 -11.00
C LYS A 49 -3.80 2.55 -11.39
N MET A 50 -4.78 2.60 -12.29
CA MET A 50 -5.34 3.87 -12.74
C MET A 50 -6.07 4.48 -11.54
N PHE A 51 -5.67 5.70 -11.18
CA PHE A 51 -6.41 6.47 -10.20
C PHE A 51 -7.67 7.01 -10.90
N PRO A 52 -8.85 6.91 -10.27
CA PRO A 52 -10.11 7.32 -10.90
C PRO A 52 -10.08 8.81 -11.28
N ASP A 53 -9.67 9.68 -10.36
CA ASP A 53 -9.40 11.10 -10.62
C ASP A 53 -8.23 11.61 -9.75
N VAL A 54 -7.08 11.86 -10.37
CA VAL A 54 -5.87 12.34 -9.69
C VAL A 54 -6.08 13.73 -9.09
N THR A 55 -6.87 14.59 -9.73
CA THR A 55 -7.09 15.97 -9.28
C THR A 55 -7.94 15.95 -8.01
N ALA A 56 -9.04 15.20 -8.01
CA ALA A 56 -9.91 15.03 -6.85
C ALA A 56 -9.12 14.49 -5.63
N ILE A 57 -8.30 13.46 -5.84
CA ILE A 57 -7.49 12.85 -4.77
C ILE A 57 -6.49 13.86 -4.19
N VAL A 58 -5.79 14.62 -5.04
CA VAL A 58 -4.82 15.63 -4.58
C VAL A 58 -5.52 16.75 -3.79
N THR A 59 -6.71 17.18 -4.23
CA THR A 59 -7.50 18.18 -3.50
C THR A 59 -7.91 17.64 -2.12
N PHE A 60 -8.47 16.43 -2.06
CA PHE A 60 -8.81 15.78 -0.78
C PHE A 60 -7.61 15.69 0.18
N MET A 61 -6.43 15.29 -0.34
CA MET A 61 -5.22 15.22 0.48
C MET A 61 -4.77 16.58 1.00
N LYS A 62 -4.93 17.63 0.19
CA LYS A 62 -4.62 19.01 0.59
C LYS A 62 -5.60 19.52 1.62
N ASP A 63 -6.90 19.30 1.45
CA ASP A 63 -7.95 19.75 2.36
C ASP A 63 -7.76 19.11 3.74
N LYS A 64 -7.56 17.78 3.78
CA LYS A 64 -7.21 17.05 5.02
C LYS A 64 -5.99 17.64 5.73
N ARG A 65 -4.97 18.05 4.97
CA ARG A 65 -3.76 18.68 5.54
C ARG A 65 -4.03 20.10 6.03
N CYS A 66 -4.84 20.88 5.32
CA CYS A 66 -5.25 22.23 5.73
C CYS A 66 -6.07 22.19 7.02
N ASP A 67 -6.92 21.18 7.19
CA ASP A 67 -7.74 20.97 8.38
C ASP A 67 -6.99 20.29 9.54
N GLU A 68 -5.66 20.17 9.44
CA GLU A 68 -4.79 19.48 10.41
C GLU A 68 -5.24 18.04 10.74
N MET A 69 -5.99 17.41 9.83
CA MET A 69 -6.46 16.04 10.00
C MET A 69 -5.39 15.02 9.57
N ALA A 70 -5.36 13.89 10.26
CA ALA A 70 -4.49 12.78 9.87
C ALA A 70 -4.87 12.24 8.48
N LEU A 71 -3.94 12.36 7.53
CA LEU A 71 -4.05 11.74 6.22
C LEU A 71 -3.62 10.27 6.32
N THR A 72 -4.58 9.37 6.46
CA THR A 72 -4.30 7.94 6.54
C THR A 72 -4.47 7.26 5.18
N THR A 73 -3.73 6.18 4.94
CA THR A 73 -3.92 5.34 3.75
C THR A 73 -5.38 4.87 3.61
N ARG A 74 -6.03 4.55 4.73
CA ARG A 74 -7.44 4.19 4.78
C ARG A 74 -8.34 5.30 4.24
N SER A 75 -8.17 6.54 4.72
CA SER A 75 -8.99 7.67 4.27
C SER A 75 -8.80 7.99 2.78
N ILE A 76 -7.61 7.75 2.22
CA ILE A 76 -7.36 7.90 0.78
C ILE A 76 -8.07 6.80 0.00
N MET A 77 -8.03 5.55 0.49
CA MET A 77 -8.72 4.42 -0.15
C MET A 77 -10.24 4.57 -0.13
N GLU A 78 -10.81 5.02 0.99
CA GLU A 78 -12.25 5.31 1.12
C GLU A 78 -12.69 6.41 0.16
N TYR A 79 -11.90 7.49 0.04
CA TYR A 79 -12.17 8.56 -0.92
C TYR A 79 -12.07 8.08 -2.37
N MET A 80 -11.05 7.27 -2.70
CA MET A 80 -10.93 6.67 -4.03
C MET A 80 -12.09 5.75 -4.40
N TRP A 81 -12.67 5.05 -3.42
CA TRP A 81 -13.86 4.20 -3.65
C TRP A 81 -15.08 5.05 -4.00
N GLN A 82 -15.27 6.20 -3.34
CA GLN A 82 -16.38 7.13 -3.63
C GLN A 82 -16.31 7.78 -5.02
N LEU A 83 -15.12 7.84 -5.63
CA LEU A 83 -14.92 8.38 -6.98
C LEU A 83 -15.18 7.35 -8.09
N GLY A 84 -15.34 6.07 -7.73
CA GLY A 84 -15.46 4.95 -8.67
C GLY A 84 -16.90 4.46 -8.92
N ASP A 85 -17.91 5.11 -8.34
CA ASP A 85 -19.35 4.88 -8.52
C ASP A 85 -19.94 6.01 -9.39
#